data_AF-A0A1B6KL08-F1
#
_entry.id   AF-A0A1B6KL08-F1
#
_cell.length_a   1.000
_cell.length_b   1.000
_cell.length_c   1.000
_cell.angle_alpha   90.00
_cell.angle_beta   90.00
_cell.angle_gamma   90.00
#
_symmetry.space_group_name_H-M   'P 1'
#
loop_
_entity.id
_entity.type
_entity.pdbx_description
1 polymer ?
#
loop_
_entity_poly.entity_id
_entity_poly.type
_entity_poly.pdbx_seq_one_letter_code
_entity_poly.pdbx_strand_id
1 'polypeptide(L)'
;ELWGETPEKLTQGCIPVYITDSGSCPVAYRCPKPTDRVVKAENRTLSAETDKTCQFGNLTMEVGDRLSPWTEPKGVGRNAECFCEVPPLASCTLQQFLTEDLRRKLAREDLNWEEELEE
;
A
#
# COMPACT_ATOMS: atom_id res chain seq x y z
N GLU A 1 6.38 22.13 -3.81
CA GLU A 1 7.42 21.36 -4.53
C GLU A 1 7.16 19.88 -4.27
N LEU A 2 6.36 19.22 -5.12
CA LEU A 2 5.75 17.90 -4.82
C LEU A 2 6.30 16.76 -5.71
N TRP A 3 7.57 16.87 -6.12
CA TRP A 3 8.23 15.88 -6.99
C TRP A 3 9.62 15.46 -6.48
N GLY A 4 9.91 15.66 -5.18
CA GLY A 4 11.19 15.33 -4.55
C GLY A 4 11.18 14.09 -3.65
N GLU A 5 10.04 13.68 -3.10
CA GLU A 5 10.01 12.63 -2.05
C GLU A 5 9.89 11.20 -2.59
N THR A 6 9.45 11.01 -3.84
CA THR A 6 9.13 9.68 -4.38
C THR A 6 10.34 8.75 -4.58
N PRO A 7 11.52 9.20 -5.07
CA PRO A 7 12.68 8.31 -5.19
C PRO A 7 13.24 7.94 -3.81
N GLU A 8 13.29 8.89 -2.88
CA GLU A 8 13.87 8.69 -1.56
C GLU A 8 13.09 7.63 -0.76
N LYS A 9 11.75 7.70 -0.78
CA LYS A 9 10.89 6.71 -0.10
C LYS A 9 11.09 5.30 -0.65
N LEU A 10 11.22 5.13 -1.97
CA LEU A 10 11.49 3.84 -2.58
C LEU A 10 12.86 3.29 -2.17
N THR A 11 13.90 4.15 -2.14
CA THR A 11 15.24 3.73 -1.68
C THR A 11 15.29 3.36 -0.19
N GLN A 12 14.35 3.86 0.62
CA GLN A 12 14.18 3.51 2.03
C GLN A 12 13.39 2.20 2.23
N GLY A 13 13.00 1.53 1.14
CA GLY A 13 12.22 0.28 1.19
C GLY A 13 10.72 0.49 1.43
N CYS A 14 10.23 1.73 1.29
CA CYS A 14 8.80 2.00 1.30
C CYS A 14 8.16 1.58 -0.04
N ILE A 15 6.88 1.23 0.01
CA ILE A 15 6.12 0.77 -1.16
C ILE A 15 4.97 1.73 -1.48
N PRO A 16 4.67 1.93 -2.77
CA PRO A 16 3.61 2.85 -3.19
C PRO A 16 2.23 2.30 -2.85
N VAL A 17 1.32 3.22 -2.52
CA VAL A 17 -0.09 2.98 -2.27
C VAL A 17 -0.89 3.61 -3.40
N TYR A 18 -1.61 2.79 -4.14
CA TYR A 18 -2.47 3.20 -5.22
C TYR A 18 -3.93 3.10 -4.80
N ILE A 19 -4.78 3.92 -5.40
CA ILE A 19 -6.22 3.77 -5.26
C ILE A 19 -6.71 2.87 -6.39
N THR A 20 -7.49 1.84 -6.07
CA THR A 20 -8.09 0.99 -7.10
C THR A 20 -8.97 1.83 -8.03
N ASP A 21 -8.86 1.59 -9.34
CA ASP A 21 -9.66 2.24 -10.39
C ASP A 21 -9.48 3.77 -10.53
N SER A 22 -8.43 4.35 -9.94
CA SER A 22 -8.10 5.76 -10.17
C SER A 22 -6.61 6.06 -10.16
N GLY A 23 -6.09 6.46 -11.33
CA GLY A 23 -4.76 7.05 -11.50
C GLY A 23 -3.61 6.06 -11.59
N SER A 24 -2.52 6.48 -12.24
CA SER A 24 -1.23 5.77 -12.30
C SER A 24 -0.23 6.23 -11.23
N CYS A 25 -0.63 7.17 -10.37
CA CYS A 25 0.25 7.81 -9.40
C CYS A 25 -0.02 7.29 -7.98
N PRO A 26 1.02 7.01 -7.18
CA PRO A 26 0.86 6.70 -5.77
C PRO A 26 0.25 7.89 -5.01
N VAL A 27 -0.68 7.62 -4.10
CA VAL A 27 -1.30 8.63 -3.22
C VAL A 27 -0.68 8.65 -1.83
N ALA A 28 0.07 7.60 -1.48
CA ALA A 28 0.85 7.49 -0.26
C ALA A 28 1.97 6.46 -0.44
N TYR A 29 2.85 6.35 0.56
CA TYR A 29 3.85 5.32 0.65
C TYR A 29 3.77 4.65 2.02
N ARG A 30 3.71 3.31 2.04
CA ARG A 30 3.85 2.52 3.26
C ARG A 30 5.32 2.23 3.49
N CYS A 31 5.86 2.61 4.63
CA CYS A 31 7.24 2.33 5.00
C CYS A 31 7.34 1.14 5.97
N PRO A 32 8.43 0.36 5.94
CA PRO A 32 8.62 -0.79 6.82
C PRO A 32 8.65 -0.39 8.30
N LYS A 33 7.98 -1.19 9.12
CA LYS A 33 8.00 -1.09 10.58
C LYS A 33 8.43 -2.41 11.22
N PRO A 34 9.02 -2.36 12.43
CA PRO A 34 9.36 -3.58 13.17
C PRO A 34 8.17 -4.50 13.46
N THR A 35 6.96 -3.97 13.45
CA THR A 35 5.72 -4.71 13.70
C THR A 35 5.12 -5.37 12.46
N ASP A 36 5.65 -5.06 11.27
CA ASP A 36 5.16 -5.62 10.01
C ASP A 36 5.52 -7.09 9.89
N ARG A 37 4.59 -7.86 9.30
CA ARG A 37 4.73 -9.30 9.13
C ARG A 37 4.19 -9.72 7.77
N VAL A 38 4.76 -10.78 7.22
CA VAL A 38 4.23 -11.43 6.02
C VAL A 38 3.11 -12.39 6.42
N VAL A 39 1.95 -12.25 5.80
CA VAL A 39 0.82 -13.17 5.88
C VAL A 39 0.82 -14.00 4.60
N LYS A 40 1.03 -15.30 4.74
CA LYS A 40 1.18 -16.22 3.61
C LYS A 40 -0.14 -16.42 2.87
N ALA A 41 -0.07 -16.54 1.54
CA ALA A 41 -1.22 -16.89 0.72
C ALA A 41 -1.73 -18.31 1.07
N GLU A 42 -3.05 -18.47 1.25
CA GLU A 42 -3.66 -19.77 1.58
C GLU A 42 -3.65 -20.73 0.38
N ASN A 43 -3.84 -20.21 -0.84
CA ASN A 43 -3.90 -21.00 -2.07
C ASN A 43 -2.77 -20.59 -3.02
N ARG A 44 -1.60 -21.18 -2.84
CA ARG A 44 -0.46 -20.99 -3.74
C ARG A 44 -0.78 -21.64 -5.08
N THR A 45 -1.08 -20.85 -6.10
CA THR A 45 -1.18 -21.36 -7.47
C THR A 45 0.23 -21.77 -7.89
N LEU A 46 0.42 -23.02 -8.32
CA LEU A 46 1.70 -23.64 -8.70
C LEU A 46 2.43 -22.95 -9.88
N SER A 47 1.91 -21.84 -10.41
CA SER A 47 2.55 -21.05 -11.48
C SER A 47 3.39 -19.89 -10.96
N ALA A 48 3.54 -19.72 -9.65
CA ALA A 48 4.52 -18.79 -9.11
C ALA A 48 5.90 -19.28 -9.54
N GLU A 49 6.58 -18.54 -10.42
CA GLU A 49 8.02 -18.67 -10.61
C GLU A 49 8.65 -18.59 -9.21
N THR A 50 9.05 -19.74 -8.68
CA THR A 50 9.39 -19.95 -7.26
C THR A 50 10.55 -19.09 -6.77
N ASP A 51 11.27 -18.49 -7.70
CA ASP A 51 12.50 -17.77 -7.43
C ASP A 51 12.29 -16.25 -7.41
N LYS A 52 11.10 -15.75 -7.79
CA LYS A 52 10.79 -14.33 -7.77
C LYS A 52 10.09 -13.94 -6.47
N THR A 53 10.61 -12.91 -5.82
CA THR A 53 10.14 -12.43 -4.51
C THR A 53 10.03 -10.91 -4.51
N CYS A 54 9.13 -10.38 -3.69
CA CYS A 54 9.07 -8.96 -3.41
C CYS A 54 9.80 -8.64 -2.10
N GLN A 55 10.44 -7.48 -2.05
CA GLN A 55 11.07 -6.96 -0.85
C GLN A 55 10.26 -5.82 -0.24
N PHE A 56 10.20 -5.79 1.09
CA PHE A 56 9.63 -4.70 1.87
C PHE A 56 10.45 -4.51 3.15
N GLY A 57 11.37 -3.54 3.14
CA GLY A 57 12.41 -3.42 4.16
C GLY A 57 13.24 -4.72 4.25
N ASN A 58 13.22 -5.36 5.41
CA ASN A 58 13.89 -6.65 5.64
C ASN A 58 12.98 -7.88 5.43
N LEU A 59 11.72 -7.66 5.02
CA LEU A 59 10.77 -8.74 4.77
C LEU A 59 10.83 -9.17 3.31
N THR A 60 10.93 -10.48 3.11
CA THR A 60 10.83 -11.12 1.79
C THR A 60 9.46 -11.78 1.66
N MET A 61 8.76 -11.45 0.58
CA MET A 61 7.41 -11.93 0.27
C MET A 61 7.45 -12.80 -0.99
N GLU A 62 6.80 -13.95 -0.94
CA GLU A 62 6.54 -14.75 -2.15
C GLU A 62 5.39 -14.13 -2.94
N VAL A 63 5.32 -14.40 -4.24
CA VAL A 63 4.17 -13.97 -5.07
C VAL A 63 2.87 -14.54 -4.47
N GLY A 64 1.90 -13.65 -4.25
CA GLY A 64 0.63 -13.92 -3.58
C GLY A 64 0.62 -13.64 -2.07
N ASP A 65 1.77 -13.52 -1.41
CA ASP A 65 1.82 -13.13 0.00
C ASP A 65 1.31 -11.69 0.18
N ARG A 66 0.76 -11.42 1.37
CA ARG A 66 0.29 -10.08 1.77
C ARG A 66 1.01 -9.59 3.01
N LEU A 67 1.09 -8.28 3.22
CA LEU A 67 1.57 -7.73 4.48
C LEU A 67 0.46 -7.71 5.53
N SER A 68 0.84 -7.75 6.79
CA SER A 68 -0.07 -7.46 7.91
C SER A 68 -0.77 -6.11 7.71
N PRO A 69 -1.96 -5.93 8.28
CA PRO A 69 -2.69 -4.65 8.21
C PRO A 69 -1.80 -3.47 8.59
N TRP A 70 -1.96 -2.35 7.89
CA TRP A 70 -1.19 -1.15 8.17
C TRP A 70 -1.77 -0.43 9.38
N THR A 71 -1.12 -0.55 10.53
CA THR A 71 -1.62 -0.06 11.82
C THR A 71 -1.34 1.43 12.08
N GLU A 72 -1.25 2.27 11.05
CA GLU A 72 -1.10 3.71 11.26
C GLU A 72 -2.41 4.35 11.68
N PRO A 73 -2.46 5.03 12.85
CA PRO A 73 -3.70 5.64 13.34
C PRO A 73 -4.17 6.80 12.46
N LYS A 74 -3.27 7.39 11.65
CA LYS A 74 -3.56 8.54 10.77
C LYS A 74 -2.80 8.36 9.44
N GLY A 75 -3.47 8.59 8.31
CA GLY A 75 -2.85 8.56 6.98
C GLY A 75 -3.75 7.99 5.86
N VAL A 76 -3.57 8.49 4.63
CA VAL A 76 -4.35 8.16 3.42
C VAL A 76 -4.36 6.65 3.11
N GLY A 77 -3.38 5.89 3.60
CA GLY A 77 -3.24 4.47 3.32
C GLY A 77 -3.56 3.50 4.46
N ARG A 78 -4.10 3.95 5.60
CA ARG A 78 -4.36 3.07 6.77
C ARG A 78 -5.19 1.81 6.48
N ASN A 79 -6.06 1.88 5.46
CA ASN A 79 -6.90 0.77 5.01
C ASN A 79 -6.39 0.10 3.72
N ALA A 80 -5.17 0.44 3.30
CA ALA A 80 -4.58 -0.15 2.11
C ALA A 80 -4.11 -1.58 2.42
N GLU A 81 -4.46 -2.48 1.51
CA GLU A 81 -3.96 -3.85 1.52
C GLU A 81 -2.72 -3.92 0.64
N CYS A 82 -1.68 -4.61 1.09
CA CYS A 82 -0.41 -4.67 0.39
C CYS A 82 -0.04 -6.11 0.05
N PHE A 83 0.37 -6.33 -1.20
CA PHE A 83 0.55 -7.65 -1.78
C PHE A 83 1.83 -7.72 -2.60
N CYS A 84 2.38 -8.92 -2.71
CA CYS A 84 3.41 -9.22 -3.70
C CYS A 84 2.76 -9.83 -4.94
N GLU A 85 2.44 -9.01 -5.94
CA GLU A 85 1.91 -9.49 -7.22
C GLU A 85 2.98 -9.46 -8.32
N VAL A 86 3.76 -8.37 -8.39
CA VAL A 86 4.78 -8.14 -9.41
C VAL A 86 6.13 -7.84 -8.76
N PRO A 87 7.01 -8.84 -8.60
CA PRO A 87 8.39 -8.67 -8.12
C PRO A 87 9.17 -7.60 -8.92
N PRO A 88 10.13 -6.88 -8.32
CA PRO A 88 10.79 -7.14 -7.03
C PRO A 88 10.24 -6.35 -5.83
N LEU A 89 9.23 -5.51 -6.02
CA LEU A 89 8.70 -4.61 -5.00
C LEU A 89 7.23 -4.92 -4.75
N ALA A 90 6.80 -4.96 -3.49
CA ALA A 90 5.38 -5.07 -3.17
C ALA A 90 4.65 -3.77 -3.51
N SER A 91 3.32 -3.84 -3.68
CA SER A 91 2.47 -2.68 -3.90
C SER A 91 1.24 -2.73 -3.00
N CYS A 92 0.74 -1.57 -2.60
CA CYS A 92 -0.48 -1.46 -1.84
C CYS A 92 -1.61 -0.92 -2.70
N THR A 93 -2.82 -1.44 -2.48
CA THR A 93 -4.04 -0.91 -3.06
C THR A 93 -5.01 -0.53 -1.95
N LEU A 94 -5.59 0.64 -2.10
CA LEU A 94 -6.70 1.09 -1.29
C LEU A 94 -7.98 0.80 -2.06
N GLN A 95 -8.70 -0.26 -1.65
CA GLN A 95 -10.04 -0.52 -2.18
C GLN A 95 -10.98 0.57 -1.68
N GLN A 96 -11.56 1.30 -2.62
CA GLN A 96 -12.44 2.42 -2.31
C GLN A 96 -13.74 1.92 -1.65
N PHE A 97 -13.88 2.13 -0.34
CA PHE A 97 -15.15 2.54 0.27
C PHE A 97 -15.19 4.07 0.38
N LEU A 98 -14.58 4.80 -0.57
CA LEU A 98 -14.67 6.25 -0.59
C LEU A 98 -16.04 6.59 -1.15
N THR A 99 -16.90 7.19 -0.35
CA THR A 99 -18.10 7.88 -0.86
C THR A 99 -17.67 8.94 -1.88
N GLU A 100 -18.56 9.33 -2.78
CA GLU A 100 -18.26 10.40 -3.76
C GLU A 100 -17.77 11.69 -3.09
N ASP A 101 -18.22 11.97 -1.86
CA ASP A 101 -17.76 13.10 -1.08
C ASP A 101 -16.32 12.94 -0.59
N LEU A 102 -15.95 11.76 -0.09
CA LEU A 102 -14.56 11.44 0.24
C LEU A 102 -13.67 11.53 -1.00
N ARG A 103 -14.14 11.05 -2.17
CA ARG A 103 -13.41 11.13 -3.44
C ARG A 103 -13.18 12.57 -3.88
N ARG A 104 -14.18 13.45 -3.73
CA ARG A 104 -14.07 14.88 -4.03
C ARG A 104 -13.19 15.65 -3.05
N LYS A 105 -13.21 15.27 -1.77
CA LYS A 105 -12.31 15.84 -0.77
C LYS A 105 -10.87 15.40 -1.04
N LEU A 106 -10.65 14.14 -1.45
CA LEU A 106 -9.30 13.62 -1.75
C LEU A 106 -8.68 14.33 -2.95
N ALA A 107 -9.47 14.50 -4.01
CA ALA A 107 -9.05 15.17 -5.24
C ALA A 107 -8.70 16.65 -5.03
N ARG A 108 -9.14 17.25 -3.91
CA ARG A 108 -8.85 18.63 -3.54
C ARG A 108 -7.83 18.76 -2.41
N GLU A 109 -7.26 17.64 -1.93
CA GLU A 109 -6.43 17.57 -0.71
C GLU A 109 -7.17 18.02 0.58
N ASP A 110 -8.49 18.14 0.53
CA ASP A 110 -9.37 18.58 1.63
C ASP A 110 -9.78 17.42 2.56
N LEU A 111 -9.21 16.22 2.38
CA LEU A 111 -9.57 15.08 3.21
C LEU A 111 -8.90 15.13 4.58
N ASN A 112 -9.71 15.48 5.57
CA ASN A 112 -9.40 15.23 6.97
C ASN A 112 -9.90 13.84 7.39
N TRP A 113 -8.98 12.88 7.51
CA TRP A 113 -9.28 11.51 7.90
C TRP A 113 -9.73 11.34 9.36
N GLU A 114 -9.71 12.42 10.17
CA GLU A 114 -10.19 12.45 11.55
C GLU A 114 -11.71 12.69 11.66
N GLU A 115 -12.31 13.47 10.76
CA GLU A 115 -13.76 13.79 10.80
C GLU A 115 -14.62 12.70 10.13
N GLU A 116 -14.14 12.06 9.06
CA GLU A 116 -14.91 11.07 8.27
C GLU A 116 -15.10 9.70 8.96
N LEU A 117 -14.63 9.53 10.21
CA LEU A 117 -14.79 8.29 10.98
C LEU A 117 -15.79 8.41 12.14
N GLU A 118 -16.40 9.59 12.36
CA GLU A 118 -17.41 9.81 13.41
C GLU A 118 -18.86 9.83 12.90
N GLU A 119 -19.09 9.70 11.59
CA GLU A 119 -20.43 9.49 10.97
C GLU A 119 -20.64 8.02 10.56
#